data_AF-A0AAV5APH8-F1
#
_entry.id   AF-A0AAV5APH8-F1
#
_cell.length_a   1.000
_cell.length_b   1.000
_cell.length_c   1.000
_cell.angle_alpha   90.00
_cell.angle_beta   90.00
_cell.angle_gamma   90.00
#
_symmetry.space_group_name_H-M   'P 1'
#
loop_
_entity.id
_entity.type
_entity.pdbx_description
1 polymer ?
#
loop_
_entity_poly.entity_id
_entity_poly.type
_entity_poly.pdbx_seq_one_letter_code
_entity_poly.pdbx_strand_id
1 'polypeptide(L)'
;MRLSGDAVASGAGDIGVASSVDTFSQYWNSSKYVFAEQKSGVGMGYTPYLNHLVKDIFLGNIVYYRKTERSVWAGSLRYFSIGSVTLTKDFGAEAYVLGDFRPAEFSLDVSYNLKLSEHFAMGVAARYLRSNLRLPTEEKSTGSGFAVDISGYYSSKQYLFFKII
;
A
#
# COMPACT_ATOMS: atom_id res chain seq x y z
N MET A 1 3.90 6.03 -5.33
CA MET A 1 2.54 5.73 -4.83
C MET A 1 2.41 5.97 -3.32
N ARG A 2 1.67 7.01 -2.91
CA ARG A 2 1.46 7.43 -1.49
C ARG A 2 0.03 7.20 -0.98
N LEU A 3 -0.86 6.63 -1.80
CA LEU A 3 -2.23 6.34 -1.43
C LEU A 3 -2.27 5.09 -0.55
N SER A 4 -2.89 5.20 0.62
CA SER A 4 -3.16 4.09 1.52
C SER A 4 -4.27 3.20 0.94
N GLY A 5 -4.06 1.89 0.96
CA GLY A 5 -5.07 0.88 0.63
C GLY A 5 -5.79 0.33 1.86
N ASP A 6 -5.53 0.90 3.04
CA ASP A 6 -6.08 0.47 4.32
C ASP A 6 -7.22 1.39 4.77
N ALA A 7 -8.44 0.85 4.85
CA ALA A 7 -9.60 1.60 5.31
C ALA A 7 -9.55 1.95 6.81
N VAL A 8 -8.93 1.12 7.64
CA VAL A 8 -8.91 1.32 9.11
C VAL A 8 -7.96 2.45 9.47
N ALA A 9 -6.71 2.37 9.05
CA ALA A 9 -5.75 3.44 9.30
C ALA A 9 -6.18 4.76 8.64
N SER A 10 -6.68 4.72 7.40
CA SER A 10 -7.09 5.95 6.72
C SER A 10 -8.38 6.55 7.29
N GLY A 11 -9.33 5.72 7.75
CA GLY A 11 -10.51 6.19 8.50
C GLY A 11 -10.15 6.82 9.85
N ALA A 12 -9.05 6.37 10.46
CA ALA A 12 -8.53 6.90 11.72
C ALA A 12 -7.58 8.12 11.54
N GLY A 13 -7.49 8.70 10.33
CA GLY A 13 -6.63 9.84 10.05
C GLY A 13 -5.18 9.46 9.77
N ASP A 14 -4.96 8.34 9.08
CA ASP A 14 -3.65 7.84 8.64
C ASP A 14 -2.68 7.49 9.79
N ILE A 15 -3.22 7.06 10.94
CA ILE A 15 -2.46 6.72 12.17
C ILE A 15 -1.95 5.27 12.22
N GLY A 16 -1.55 4.68 11.09
CA GLY A 16 -1.26 3.24 10.99
C GLY A 16 0.07 2.76 11.61
N VAL A 17 0.97 3.67 12.02
CA VAL A 17 2.35 3.30 12.46
C VAL A 17 2.38 2.68 13.86
N ALA A 18 1.58 3.21 14.79
CA ALA A 18 1.54 2.79 16.19
C ALA A 18 0.19 2.16 16.60
N SER A 19 -0.71 1.94 15.63
CA SER A 19 -1.97 1.24 15.86
C SER A 19 -1.76 -0.22 16.25
N SER A 20 -2.84 -0.90 16.63
CA SER A 20 -2.86 -2.35 16.76
C SER A 20 -2.45 -3.04 15.44
N VAL A 21 -2.04 -4.29 15.55
CA VAL A 21 -1.82 -5.12 14.36
C VAL A 21 -3.10 -5.28 13.56
N ASP A 22 -3.00 -5.07 12.26
CA ASP A 22 -4.02 -5.38 11.27
C ASP A 22 -3.37 -6.02 10.04
N THR A 23 -4.19 -6.56 9.14
CA THR A 23 -3.69 -7.22 7.93
C THR A 23 -3.02 -6.25 6.96
N PHE A 24 -3.33 -4.96 7.01
CA PHE A 24 -2.80 -3.93 6.10
C PHE A 24 -1.55 -3.19 6.64
N SER A 25 -1.04 -3.66 7.78
CA SER A 25 0.12 -3.09 8.48
C SER A 25 1.39 -3.05 7.64
N GLN A 26 1.48 -3.85 6.56
CA GLN A 26 2.58 -3.86 5.60
C GLN A 26 2.86 -2.48 5.01
N TYR A 27 1.84 -1.66 4.80
CA TYR A 27 2.03 -0.32 4.25
C TYR A 27 2.58 0.68 5.28
N TRP A 28 2.10 0.59 6.53
CA TRP A 28 2.39 1.57 7.58
C TRP A 28 3.57 1.19 8.47
N ASN A 29 3.57 -0.04 8.98
CA ASN A 29 4.62 -0.59 9.84
C ASN A 29 4.55 -2.13 9.85
N SER A 30 5.42 -2.78 9.07
CA SER A 30 5.46 -4.25 8.97
C SER A 30 5.94 -4.94 10.24
N SER A 31 6.71 -4.25 11.10
CA SER A 31 7.21 -4.81 12.37
C SER A 31 6.07 -5.19 13.32
N LYS A 32 4.90 -4.56 13.17
CA LYS A 32 3.69 -4.90 13.93
C LYS A 32 3.35 -6.38 13.81
N TYR A 33 3.49 -6.99 12.63
CA TYR A 33 3.09 -8.38 12.39
C TYR A 33 3.71 -9.41 13.34
N VAL A 34 4.87 -9.12 13.93
CA VAL A 34 5.51 -9.99 14.93
C VAL A 34 4.58 -10.24 16.13
N PHE A 35 3.79 -9.24 16.50
CA PHE A 35 2.84 -9.28 17.61
C PHE A 35 1.43 -9.66 17.18
N ALA A 36 1.22 -10.09 15.92
CA ALA A 36 -0.06 -10.61 15.47
C ALA A 36 -0.48 -11.84 16.28
N GLU A 37 -1.73 -11.93 16.67
CA GLU A 37 -2.28 -13.12 17.35
C GLU A 37 -2.28 -14.34 16.41
N GLN A 38 -2.57 -14.10 15.13
CA GLN A 38 -2.70 -15.13 14.11
C GLN A 38 -1.35 -15.43 13.44
N LYS A 39 -1.12 -16.71 13.09
CA LYS A 39 0.09 -17.16 12.39
C LYS A 39 0.17 -16.70 10.94
N SER A 40 -0.95 -16.37 10.31
CA SER A 40 -0.96 -15.84 8.95
C SER A 40 -2.26 -15.10 8.71
N GLY A 41 -2.25 -14.16 7.78
CA GLY A 41 -3.45 -13.43 7.35
C GLY A 41 -3.32 -12.97 5.91
N VAL A 42 -4.46 -12.86 5.25
CA VAL A 42 -4.60 -12.31 3.89
C VAL A 42 -5.62 -11.21 3.91
N GLY A 43 -5.33 -10.11 3.23
CA GLY A 43 -6.20 -8.95 3.12
C GLY A 43 -6.27 -8.54 1.66
N MET A 44 -7.46 -8.16 1.22
CA MET A 44 -7.67 -7.56 -0.10
C MET A 44 -8.54 -6.31 0.07
N GLY A 45 -8.17 -5.25 -0.65
CA GLY A 45 -8.86 -3.97 -0.64
C GLY A 45 -9.05 -3.48 -2.06
N TYR A 46 -10.22 -2.93 -2.34
CA TYR A 46 -10.53 -2.26 -3.59
C TYR A 46 -11.20 -0.92 -3.28
N THR A 47 -10.52 0.17 -3.65
CA THR A 47 -11.00 1.53 -3.41
C THR A 47 -11.24 2.21 -4.76
N PRO A 48 -12.50 2.38 -5.18
CA PRO A 48 -12.81 3.20 -6.37
C PRO A 48 -12.54 4.68 -6.06
N TYR A 49 -11.89 5.39 -6.98
CA TYR A 49 -11.61 6.83 -6.84
C TYR A 49 -12.39 7.63 -7.88
N LEU A 50 -13.12 8.66 -7.45
CA LEU A 50 -13.61 9.76 -8.29
C LEU A 50 -14.26 9.40 -9.66
N ASN A 51 -15.39 8.69 -9.65
CA ASN A 51 -16.12 8.28 -10.86
C ASN A 51 -16.67 9.41 -11.76
N HIS A 52 -16.68 10.67 -11.29
CA HIS A 52 -17.34 11.78 -11.99
C HIS A 52 -16.44 12.54 -12.98
N LEU A 53 -15.11 12.38 -12.90
CA LEU A 53 -14.16 13.12 -13.76
C LEU A 53 -13.47 12.24 -14.79
N VAL A 54 -13.21 10.96 -14.46
CA VAL A 54 -12.64 9.96 -15.37
C VAL A 54 -13.27 8.61 -15.03
N LYS A 55 -13.68 7.85 -16.05
CA LYS A 55 -14.21 6.49 -15.89
C LYS A 55 -13.06 5.53 -15.51
N ASP A 56 -13.27 4.70 -14.50
CA ASP A 56 -12.43 3.54 -14.14
C ASP A 56 -11.10 3.81 -13.39
N ILE A 57 -11.04 4.85 -12.53
CA ILE A 57 -9.95 5.00 -11.56
C ILE A 57 -10.19 4.08 -10.36
N PHE A 58 -9.23 3.23 -10.04
CA PHE A 58 -9.31 2.39 -8.85
C PHE A 58 -7.95 2.07 -8.25
N LEU A 59 -7.97 1.77 -6.95
CA LEU A 59 -6.84 1.27 -6.19
C LEU A 59 -7.15 -0.15 -5.70
N GLY A 60 -6.42 -1.13 -6.22
CA GLY A 60 -6.40 -2.50 -5.70
C GLY A 60 -5.21 -2.72 -4.76
N ASN A 61 -5.45 -3.40 -3.65
CA ASN A 61 -4.42 -3.80 -2.69
C ASN A 61 -4.64 -5.26 -2.29
N ILE A 62 -3.56 -6.05 -2.26
CA ILE A 62 -3.55 -7.39 -1.67
C ILE A 62 -2.35 -7.46 -0.74
N VAL A 63 -2.56 -7.95 0.48
CA VAL A 63 -1.51 -8.15 1.48
C VAL A 63 -1.59 -9.57 2.02
N TYR A 64 -0.43 -10.18 2.21
CA TYR A 64 -0.29 -11.47 2.88
C TYR A 64 0.84 -11.39 3.89
N TYR A 65 0.65 -11.98 5.07
CA TYR A 65 1.72 -12.16 6.04
C TYR A 65 1.68 -13.57 6.63
N ARG A 66 2.87 -14.05 7.01
CA ARG A 66 3.08 -15.31 7.70
C ARG A 66 4.11 -15.15 8.81
N LYS A 67 3.64 -15.41 10.01
CA LYS A 67 4.38 -15.39 11.27
C LYS A 67 4.86 -16.78 11.65
N THR A 68 6.09 -16.82 12.12
CA THR A 68 6.79 -17.93 12.77
C THR A 68 6.96 -17.59 14.26
N GLU A 69 7.75 -18.34 15.02
CA GLU A 69 7.96 -18.10 16.45
C GLU A 69 8.63 -16.76 16.76
N ARG A 70 9.63 -16.37 15.97
CA ARG A 70 10.42 -15.14 16.18
C ARG A 70 10.54 -14.23 14.95
N SER A 71 9.93 -14.61 13.83
CA SER A 71 10.03 -13.84 12.60
C SER A 71 8.73 -13.82 11.82
N VAL A 72 8.57 -12.84 10.95
CA VAL A 72 7.41 -12.68 10.08
C VAL A 72 7.86 -12.25 8.71
N TRP A 73 7.39 -12.97 7.70
CA TRP A 73 7.44 -12.57 6.31
C TRP A 73 6.11 -11.95 5.92
N ALA A 74 6.14 -10.85 5.20
CA ALA A 74 4.94 -10.29 4.61
C ALA A 74 5.22 -9.74 3.22
N GLY A 75 4.18 -9.65 2.41
CA GLY A 75 4.25 -9.06 1.08
C GLY A 75 2.95 -8.37 0.74
N SER A 76 3.05 -7.32 -0.07
CA SER A 76 1.88 -6.65 -0.61
C SER A 76 2.03 -6.30 -2.08
N LEU A 77 0.90 -6.34 -2.76
CA LEU A 77 0.75 -5.91 -4.13
C LEU A 77 -0.24 -4.76 -4.17
N ARG A 78 0.12 -3.67 -4.83
CA ARG A 78 -0.78 -2.55 -5.09
C ARG A 78 -0.79 -2.21 -6.56
N TYR A 79 -2.00 -1.93 -7.05
CA TYR A 79 -2.24 -1.54 -8.42
C TYR A 79 -3.16 -0.33 -8.42
N PHE A 80 -2.71 0.76 -9.05
CA PHE A 80 -3.48 1.99 -9.20
C PHE A 80 -3.70 2.27 -10.68
N SER A 81 -4.97 2.24 -11.10
CA SER A 81 -5.39 2.61 -12.45
C SER A 81 -5.91 4.03 -12.43
N ILE A 82 -5.49 4.84 -13.42
CA ILE A 82 -5.96 6.22 -13.62
C ILE A 82 -7.14 6.27 -14.61
N GLY A 83 -7.67 5.11 -15.02
CA GLY A 83 -8.78 5.03 -15.98
C GLY A 83 -8.33 5.26 -17.42
N SER A 84 -9.29 5.26 -18.35
CA SER A 84 -9.00 5.53 -19.77
C SER A 84 -9.00 7.03 -20.04
N VAL A 85 -7.88 7.53 -20.56
CA VAL A 85 -7.76 8.89 -21.11
C VAL A 85 -7.84 8.77 -22.62
N THR A 86 -8.90 9.31 -23.21
CA THR A 86 -9.00 9.48 -24.65
C THR A 86 -8.22 10.73 -25.02
N LEU A 87 -7.14 10.56 -25.77
CA LEU A 87 -6.34 11.68 -26.25
C LEU A 87 -6.90 12.18 -27.58
N THR A 88 -7.50 13.37 -27.55
CA THR A 88 -7.88 14.11 -28.73
C THR A 88 -6.79 15.13 -29.05
N LYS A 89 -6.27 15.11 -30.27
CA LYS A 89 -5.33 16.13 -30.76
C LYS A 89 -6.03 16.94 -31.83
N ASP A 90 -6.18 18.24 -31.58
CA ASP A 90 -6.75 19.16 -32.56
C ASP A 90 -5.73 19.45 -33.65
N PHE A 91 -6.08 19.13 -34.90
CA PHE A 91 -5.35 19.55 -36.09
C PHE A 91 -6.28 20.45 -36.92
N GLY A 92 -6.22 21.77 -36.69
CA GLY A 92 -7.13 22.70 -37.35
C GLY A 92 -8.55 22.63 -36.79
N ALA A 93 -9.57 22.44 -37.64
CA ALA A 93 -10.99 22.35 -37.26
C ALA A 93 -11.50 20.92 -37.02
N GLU A 94 -10.63 19.90 -37.12
CA GLU A 94 -10.99 18.50 -36.88
C GLU A 94 -10.14 17.89 -35.75
N ALA A 95 -10.82 17.24 -34.81
CA ALA A 95 -10.24 16.60 -33.65
C ALA A 95 -9.94 15.13 -33.99
N TYR A 96 -8.65 14.75 -34.02
CA TYR A 96 -8.24 13.36 -34.25
C TYR A 96 -8.09 12.63 -32.91
N VAL A 97 -8.79 11.50 -32.75
CA VAL A 97 -8.68 10.62 -31.58
C VAL A 97 -7.45 9.73 -31.73
N LEU A 98 -6.39 9.93 -30.93
CA LEU A 98 -5.14 9.16 -30.96
C LEU A 98 -5.25 7.76 -30.31
N GLY A 99 -6.40 7.41 -29.75
CA GLY A 99 -6.67 6.14 -29.06
C GLY A 99 -6.83 6.29 -27.54
N ASP A 100 -7.28 5.22 -26.91
CA ASP A 100 -7.49 5.14 -25.46
C ASP A 100 -6.22 4.67 -24.75
N PHE A 101 -5.72 5.47 -23.82
CA PHE A 101 -4.55 5.13 -23.00
C PHE A 101 -4.98 4.89 -21.55
N ARG A 102 -4.44 3.84 -20.92
CA ARG A 102 -4.72 3.49 -19.51
C ARG A 102 -3.44 3.59 -18.68
N PRO A 103 -3.13 4.75 -18.08
CA PRO A 103 -1.98 4.89 -17.19
C PRO A 103 -2.19 4.08 -15.93
N ALA A 104 -1.16 3.37 -15.50
CA ALA A 104 -1.21 2.55 -14.29
C ALA A 104 0.10 2.58 -13.51
N GLU A 105 -0.02 2.55 -12.19
CA GLU A 105 1.08 2.33 -11.27
C GLU A 105 0.96 0.97 -10.59
N PHE A 106 2.11 0.34 -10.40
CA PHE A 106 2.26 -0.94 -9.76
C PHE A 106 3.31 -0.84 -8.66
N SER A 107 3.04 -1.41 -7.49
CA SER A 107 4.06 -1.62 -6.47
C SER A 107 4.00 -3.00 -5.86
N LEU A 108 5.17 -3.61 -5.72
CA LEU A 108 5.38 -4.87 -5.03
C LEU A 108 6.26 -4.62 -3.81
N ASP A 109 5.79 -5.07 -2.65
CA ASP A 109 6.47 -4.95 -1.37
C ASP A 109 6.75 -6.33 -0.78
N VAL A 110 7.91 -6.51 -0.19
CA VAL A 110 8.25 -7.70 0.61
C VAL A 110 8.96 -7.22 1.88
N SER A 111 8.55 -7.74 3.03
CA SER A 111 9.17 -7.42 4.31
C SER A 111 9.56 -8.68 5.09
N TYR A 112 10.62 -8.53 5.88
CA TYR A 112 11.06 -9.49 6.88
C TYR A 112 11.22 -8.79 8.21
N ASN A 113 10.58 -9.33 9.24
CA ASN A 113 10.48 -8.74 10.56
C ASN A 113 10.92 -9.77 11.61
N LEU A 114 11.64 -9.32 12.62
CA LEU A 114 12.23 -10.12 13.69
C LEU A 114 11.79 -9.60 15.05
N LYS A 115 11.42 -10.55 15.92
CA LYS A 115 11.21 -10.32 17.35
C LYS A 115 12.58 -10.21 18.02
N LEU A 116 12.95 -9.02 18.45
CA LEU A 116 14.22 -8.78 19.15
C LEU A 116 14.09 -8.97 20.66
N SER A 117 12.92 -8.65 21.22
CA SER A 117 12.59 -8.90 22.62
C SER A 117 11.11 -9.23 22.77
N GLU A 118 10.67 -9.55 23.98
CA GLU A 118 9.26 -9.79 24.28
C GLU A 118 8.35 -8.59 23.97
N HIS A 119 8.92 -7.38 23.94
CA HIS A 119 8.18 -6.12 23.75
C HIS A 119 8.62 -5.35 22.51
N PHE A 120 9.68 -5.76 21.82
CA PHE A 120 10.23 -5.00 20.70
C PHE A 120 10.52 -5.87 19.48
N ALA A 121 10.14 -5.37 18.31
CA ALA A 121 10.41 -5.95 17.01
C ALA A 121 10.96 -4.91 16.05
N MET A 122 11.75 -5.37 15.09
CA MET A 122 12.23 -4.57 13.96
C MET A 122 12.07 -5.34 12.66
N GLY A 123 12.03 -4.62 11.56
CA GLY A 123 11.90 -5.22 10.25
C GLY A 123 12.44 -4.35 9.15
N VAL A 124 12.77 -5.00 8.06
CA VAL A 124 13.20 -4.38 6.81
C VAL A 124 12.21 -4.75 5.72
N ALA A 125 11.86 -3.80 4.88
CA ALA A 125 11.02 -4.03 3.72
C ALA A 125 11.72 -3.50 2.46
N ALA A 126 11.52 -4.20 1.35
CA ALA A 126 11.92 -3.78 0.03
C ALA A 126 10.67 -3.53 -0.81
N ARG A 127 10.68 -2.45 -1.58
CA ARG A 127 9.57 -2.02 -2.43
C ARG A 127 10.08 -1.75 -3.84
N TYR A 128 9.49 -2.42 -4.80
CA TYR A 128 9.65 -2.10 -6.22
C TYR A 128 8.42 -1.35 -6.70
N LEU A 129 8.62 -0.20 -7.34
CA LEU A 129 7.57 0.60 -7.95
C LEU A 129 7.81 0.67 -9.46
N ARG A 130 6.74 0.54 -10.23
CA ARG A 130 6.73 0.77 -11.67
C ARG A 130 5.54 1.64 -12.03
N SER A 131 5.80 2.74 -12.71
CA SER A 131 4.80 3.71 -13.13
C SER A 131 4.83 3.83 -14.65
N ASN A 132 3.70 3.58 -15.30
CA ASN A 132 3.56 3.69 -16.74
C ASN A 132 2.58 4.83 -17.06
N LEU A 133 3.11 6.06 -17.05
CA LEU A 133 2.36 7.30 -17.31
C LEU A 133 2.58 7.79 -18.75
N ARG A 134 2.33 6.92 -19.74
CA ARG A 134 2.48 7.27 -21.16
C ARG A 134 1.48 8.37 -21.55
N LEU A 135 2.00 9.57 -21.82
CA LEU A 135 1.30 10.66 -22.48
C LEU A 135 1.96 10.86 -23.87
N PRO A 136 1.21 10.84 -24.98
CA PRO A 136 1.80 10.82 -26.34
C PRO A 136 2.44 12.15 -26.76
N THR A 137 2.39 13.18 -25.93
CA THR A 137 2.97 14.51 -26.21
C THR A 137 4.36 14.68 -25.59
N GLU A 138 4.77 13.83 -24.64
CA GLU A 138 6.10 13.86 -24.04
C GLU A 138 6.79 12.50 -24.15
N GLU A 139 8.07 12.47 -24.51
CA GLU A 139 8.95 11.28 -24.47
C GLU A 139 9.21 10.76 -23.04
N LYS A 140 8.29 10.97 -22.09
CA LYS A 140 8.49 10.57 -20.70
C LYS A 140 8.11 9.10 -20.47
N SER A 141 9.18 8.33 -20.58
CA SER A 141 9.38 6.92 -20.28
C SER A 141 8.73 6.45 -18.98
N THR A 142 8.18 5.23 -19.02
CA THR A 142 7.88 4.38 -17.86
C THR A 142 8.97 4.52 -16.79
N GLY A 143 8.59 4.98 -15.60
CA GLY A 143 9.48 5.10 -14.45
C GLY A 143 9.49 3.81 -13.64
N SER A 144 10.65 3.38 -13.16
CA SER A 144 10.74 2.36 -12.13
C SER A 144 11.66 2.82 -11.01
N GLY A 145 11.38 2.37 -9.80
CA GLY A 145 12.11 2.76 -8.61
C GLY A 145 12.17 1.60 -7.62
N PHE A 146 13.21 1.63 -6.80
CA PHE A 146 13.38 0.70 -5.70
C PHE A 146 13.52 1.50 -4.40
N ALA A 147 12.93 0.99 -3.34
CA ALA A 147 12.99 1.58 -2.01
C ALA A 147 13.22 0.50 -0.96
N VAL A 148 13.85 0.89 0.13
CA VAL A 148 14.06 0.04 1.31
C VAL A 148 13.56 0.81 2.52
N ASP A 149 12.69 0.16 3.29
CA ASP A 149 12.10 0.72 4.50
C ASP A 149 12.63 -0.04 5.72
N ILE A 150 12.91 0.67 6.81
CA ILE A 150 13.29 0.09 8.10
C ILE A 150 12.21 0.50 9.09
N SER A 151 11.70 -0.46 9.86
CA SER A 151 10.65 -0.21 10.84
C SER A 151 10.98 -0.84 12.20
N GLY A 152 10.39 -0.26 13.24
CA GLY A 152 10.43 -0.78 14.60
C GLY A 152 9.05 -0.66 15.24
N TYR A 153 8.73 -1.61 16.10
CA TYR A 153 7.48 -1.58 16.86
C TYR A 153 7.70 -2.05 18.29
N TYR A 154 7.24 -1.24 19.23
CA TYR A 154 7.26 -1.53 20.65
C TYR A 154 5.83 -1.80 21.14
N SER A 155 5.61 -2.96 21.72
CA SER A 155 4.33 -3.39 22.27
C SER A 155 4.48 -3.59 23.78
N SER A 156 3.58 -2.99 24.56
CA SER A 156 3.49 -3.17 26.01
C SER A 156 2.09 -3.65 26.38
N LYS A 157 1.99 -4.40 27.49
CA LYS A 157 0.70 -4.80 28.03
C LYS A 157 -0.05 -3.56 28.51
N GLN A 158 -1.29 -3.40 28.08
CA GLN A 158 -2.18 -2.39 28.62
C GLN A 158 -2.61 -2.81 30.03
N TYR A 159 -2.22 -2.04 31.05
CA TYR A 159 -2.75 -2.17 32.39
C TYR A 159 -4.00 -1.30 32.50
N LEU A 160 -5.19 -1.92 32.38
CA LEU A 160 -6.45 -1.25 32.70
C LEU A 160 -6.58 -1.13 34.23
N PHE A 161 -6.32 0.05 34.77
CA PHE A 161 -6.65 0.37 36.17
C PHE A 161 -8.15 0.68 36.29
N PHE A 162 -8.99 -0.36 36.28
CA PHE A 162 -10.32 -0.27 36.88
C PHE A 162 -10.33 -1.07 38.18
N LYS A 163 -9.90 -0.42 39.25
CA LYS A 163 -10.22 -0.80 40.62
C LYS A 163 -11.07 0.32 41.20
N ILE A 164 -12.37 0.27 40.95
CA ILE A 164 -13.36 1.08 41.68
C ILE A 164 -13.63 0.35 43.00
N ILE A 165 -13.64 1.17 44.05
CA ILE A 165 -13.86 0.86 45.47
C ILE A 165 -15.16 0.08 45.68
#